data_AF-A0A7V0PIT0-F1
#
_entry.id   AF-A0A7V0PIT0-F1
#
_cell.length_a   1.000
_cell.length_b   1.000
_cell.length_c   1.000
_cell.angle_alpha   90.00
_cell.angle_beta   90.00
_cell.angle_gamma   90.00
#
_symmetry.space_group_name_H-M   'P 1'
#
loop_
_entity.id
_entity.type
_entity.pdbx_description
1 polymer ?
#
loop_
_entity_poly.entity_id
_entity_poly.type
_entity_poly.pdbx_seq_one_letter_code
_entity_poly.pdbx_strand_id
1 'polypeptide(L)'
;MGGRRLIGVGAAFLISVALIQGLVFGAAIVPSYQIQVRLDTQGHMLLGEESISFTNDTGKTLNRLYLHLYPNRFMDDASIYAREKGIDNYDSIFPAGPDSGYTFIEELELDGVSHDYTVDDTIMRIDLKKSFPPGATIEIYIKFRVKIPDAILRFGHDRGNYYISWWYPRLAAYDEEGWHPYQAHGTGPDEPYDNFAKYQVEITVPQGMAVGATGIRESVAQNPDDTKTLTYTAEHVHDFAWVADQRYKVQTASWNGITIRSLYFP
;
A
#
# COMPACT_ATOMS: atom_id res chain seq x y z
N MET A 1 -33.90 -73.11 -40.20
CA MET A 1 -34.38 -72.10 -39.23
C MET A 1 -33.41 -72.08 -38.07
N GLY A 2 -32.70 -71.04 -37.68
CA GLY A 2 -32.42 -69.73 -38.24
C GLY A 2 -31.13 -69.27 -37.54
N GLY A 3 -30.11 -68.90 -38.29
CA GLY A 3 -28.82 -68.45 -37.75
C GLY A 3 -28.90 -67.00 -37.27
N ARG A 4 -28.30 -66.72 -36.11
CA ARG A 4 -27.91 -65.36 -35.71
C ARG A 4 -26.48 -65.41 -35.19
N ARG A 5 -25.55 -64.89 -36.00
CA ARG A 5 -24.19 -64.52 -35.59
C ARG A 5 -24.27 -63.14 -34.95
N LEU A 6 -23.89 -63.03 -33.68
CA LEU A 6 -23.57 -61.72 -33.08
C LEU A 6 -22.15 -61.35 -33.49
N ILE A 7 -22.01 -60.23 -34.19
CA ILE A 7 -20.73 -59.57 -34.46
C ILE A 7 -20.54 -58.58 -33.31
N GLY A 8 -19.62 -58.90 -32.38
CA GLY A 8 -19.19 -57.97 -31.35
C GLY A 8 -18.19 -57.00 -31.95
N VAL A 9 -18.62 -55.75 -32.17
CA VAL A 9 -17.71 -54.64 -32.50
C VAL A 9 -17.13 -54.12 -31.19
N GLY A 10 -15.89 -54.49 -30.89
CA GLY A 10 -15.13 -53.90 -29.79
C GLY A 10 -14.69 -52.49 -30.19
N ALA A 11 -15.37 -51.47 -29.66
CA ALA A 11 -14.90 -50.09 -29.76
C ALA A 11 -13.75 -49.88 -28.77
N ALA A 12 -12.53 -49.73 -29.28
CA ALA A 12 -11.38 -49.30 -28.49
C ALA A 12 -11.57 -47.81 -28.15
N PHE A 13 -11.87 -47.50 -26.89
CA PHE A 13 -11.81 -46.14 -26.37
C PHE A 13 -10.35 -45.78 -26.12
N LEU A 14 -9.76 -45.02 -27.04
CA LEU A 14 -8.53 -44.26 -26.78
C LEU A 14 -8.88 -43.12 -25.84
N ILE A 15 -8.57 -43.26 -24.56
CA ILE A 15 -8.57 -42.14 -23.61
C ILE A 15 -7.32 -41.32 -23.92
N SER A 16 -7.48 -40.30 -24.74
CA SER A 16 -6.48 -39.24 -24.87
C SER A 16 -6.43 -38.47 -23.56
N VAL A 17 -5.44 -38.75 -22.71
CA VAL A 17 -5.08 -37.85 -21.61
C VAL A 17 -4.45 -36.63 -22.25
N ALA A 18 -5.27 -35.63 -22.53
CA ALA A 18 -4.77 -34.29 -22.77
C ALA A 18 -4.11 -33.83 -21.47
N LEU A 19 -2.77 -33.79 -21.46
CA LEU A 19 -2.03 -32.99 -20.49
C LEU A 19 -2.50 -31.56 -20.67
N ILE A 20 -3.45 -31.13 -19.85
CA ILE A 20 -3.72 -29.72 -19.62
C ILE A 20 -2.43 -29.21 -18.98
N GLN A 21 -1.52 -28.68 -19.80
CA GLN A 21 -0.57 -27.71 -19.29
C GLN A 21 -1.44 -26.60 -18.73
N GLY A 22 -1.56 -26.57 -17.40
CA GLY A 22 -2.26 -25.47 -16.74
C GLY A 22 -1.66 -24.18 -17.28
N LEU A 23 -2.50 -23.27 -17.76
CA LEU A 23 -2.08 -21.90 -17.88
C LEU A 23 -1.59 -21.51 -16.49
N VAL A 24 -0.28 -21.34 -16.35
CA VAL A 24 0.27 -20.59 -15.23
C VAL A 24 -0.12 -19.16 -15.53
N PHE A 25 -1.31 -18.76 -15.08
CA PHE A 25 -1.59 -17.34 -14.89
C PHE A 25 -0.50 -16.86 -13.94
N GLY A 26 0.31 -15.88 -14.38
CA GLY A 26 1.26 -15.23 -13.48
C GLY A 26 0.44 -14.69 -12.31
N ALA A 27 0.68 -15.21 -11.11
CA ALA A 27 -0.07 -14.77 -9.95
C ALA A 27 0.31 -13.31 -9.68
N ALA A 28 -0.67 -12.47 -9.32
CA ALA A 28 -0.40 -11.11 -8.89
C ALA A 28 0.59 -11.14 -7.71
N ILE A 29 1.57 -10.24 -7.73
CA ILE A 29 2.52 -10.11 -6.62
C ILE A 29 1.73 -9.80 -5.34
N VAL A 30 1.93 -10.58 -4.28
CA VAL A 30 1.32 -10.33 -2.96
C VAL A 30 2.40 -9.84 -2.00
N PRO A 31 2.59 -8.52 -1.84
CA PRO A 31 3.58 -7.99 -0.93
C PRO A 31 3.16 -8.11 0.54
N SER A 32 4.15 -8.27 1.40
CA SER A 32 4.01 -8.18 2.85
C SER A 32 4.80 -6.99 3.37
N TYR A 33 4.13 -6.11 4.09
CA TYR A 33 4.69 -4.91 4.69
C TYR A 33 4.81 -5.07 6.20
N GLN A 34 5.98 -4.73 6.73
CA GLN A 34 6.19 -4.44 8.15
C GLN A 34 6.58 -2.98 8.25
N ILE A 35 5.75 -2.16 8.90
CA ILE A 35 5.94 -0.71 8.95
C ILE A 35 5.94 -0.25 10.40
N GLN A 36 6.98 0.48 10.80
CA GLN A 36 7.01 1.24 12.04
C GLN A 36 6.94 2.72 11.69
N VAL A 37 5.99 3.45 12.27
CA VAL A 37 5.83 4.89 12.01
C VAL A 37 5.58 5.66 13.28
N ARG A 38 6.19 6.83 13.40
CA ARG A 38 5.92 7.80 14.45
C ARG A 38 5.31 9.07 13.87
N LEU A 39 4.21 9.52 14.46
CA LEU A 39 3.62 10.82 14.18
C LEU A 39 4.32 11.91 15.01
N ASP A 40 4.96 12.86 14.34
CA ASP A 40 5.38 14.13 14.92
C ASP A 40 4.29 15.18 14.67
N THR A 41 3.53 15.49 15.72
CA THR A 41 2.45 16.47 15.64
C THR A 41 2.92 17.92 15.62
N GLN A 42 4.18 18.20 15.97
CA GLN A 42 4.73 19.56 15.92
C GLN A 42 5.17 19.91 14.50
N GLY A 43 5.88 18.99 13.83
CA GLY A 43 6.31 19.16 12.44
C GLY A 43 5.25 18.79 11.39
N HIS A 44 4.18 18.10 11.81
CA HIS A 44 3.25 17.41 10.92
C HIS A 44 3.97 16.43 9.99
N MET A 45 4.78 15.55 10.60
CA MET A 45 5.60 14.57 9.90
C MET A 45 5.27 13.15 10.34
N LEU A 46 5.40 12.21 9.42
CA LEU A 46 5.56 10.79 9.72
C LEU A 46 7.04 10.43 9.58
N LEU A 47 7.57 9.75 10.58
CA LEU A 47 8.94 9.21 10.58
C LEU A 47 8.80 7.69 10.52
N GLY A 48 9.20 7.09 9.40
CA GLY A 48 8.88 5.71 9.07
C GLY A 48 10.09 4.86 8.72
N GLU A 49 10.01 3.58 9.08
CA GLU A 49 10.87 2.51 8.58
C GLU A 49 9.95 1.38 8.13
N GLU A 50 10.19 0.84 6.94
CA GLU A 50 9.44 -0.30 6.43
C GLU A 50 10.33 -1.37 5.81
N SER A 51 9.88 -2.62 5.95
CA SER A 51 10.33 -3.76 5.17
C SER A 51 9.20 -4.27 4.28
N ILE A 52 9.46 -4.35 2.97
CA ILE A 52 8.58 -4.94 1.97
C ILE A 52 9.19 -6.26 1.52
N SER A 53 8.43 -7.35 1.58
CA SER A 53 8.87 -8.65 1.07
C SER A 53 7.86 -9.23 0.09
N PHE A 54 8.36 -9.81 -1.01
CA PHE A 54 7.52 -10.52 -1.96
C PHE A 54 8.33 -11.49 -2.84
N THR A 55 7.63 -12.50 -3.36
CA THR A 55 8.15 -13.45 -4.34
C THR A 55 7.85 -12.97 -5.76
N ASN A 56 8.82 -13.12 -6.67
CA ASN A 56 8.61 -12.85 -8.09
C ASN A 56 7.79 -13.98 -8.75
N ASP A 57 6.47 -13.88 -8.66
CA ASP A 57 5.55 -14.84 -9.29
C ASP A 57 5.09 -14.41 -10.69
N THR A 58 5.77 -13.42 -11.29
CA THR A 58 5.41 -12.84 -12.60
C THR A 58 5.71 -13.74 -13.79
N GLY A 59 6.47 -14.82 -13.59
CA GLY A 59 6.99 -15.67 -14.67
C GLY A 59 8.07 -15.03 -15.54
N LYS A 60 8.49 -13.79 -15.25
CA LYS A 60 9.55 -13.07 -15.96
C LYS A 60 10.66 -12.64 -15.01
N THR A 61 11.88 -12.54 -15.52
CA THR A 61 12.99 -11.92 -14.77
C THR A 61 12.79 -10.41 -14.72
N LEU A 62 12.77 -9.85 -13.51
CA LEU A 62 12.64 -8.42 -13.27
C LEU A 62 14.03 -7.80 -13.11
N ASN A 63 14.24 -6.60 -13.66
CA ASN A 63 15.49 -5.83 -13.51
C ASN A 63 15.24 -4.45 -12.88
N ARG A 64 13.99 -4.13 -12.60
CA ARG A 64 13.54 -2.86 -12.02
C ARG A 64 12.32 -3.09 -11.15
N LEU A 65 12.21 -2.30 -10.11
CA LEU A 65 11.04 -2.19 -9.26
C LEU A 65 10.51 -0.75 -9.29
N TYR A 66 9.22 -0.60 -9.03
CA TYR A 66 8.56 0.70 -8.97
C TYR A 66 7.76 0.81 -7.68
N LEU A 67 7.89 1.93 -7.00
CA LEU A 67 7.10 2.28 -5.83
C LEU A 67 6.38 3.61 -6.06
N HIS A 68 5.20 3.76 -5.49
CA HIS A 68 4.48 5.01 -5.43
C HIS A 68 4.85 5.79 -4.16
N LEU A 69 5.10 7.08 -4.35
CA LEU A 69 5.32 8.09 -3.32
C LEU A 69 4.16 9.09 -3.36
N TYR A 70 2.94 8.61 -3.13
CA TYR A 70 1.72 9.39 -3.27
C TYR A 70 1.68 10.75 -2.55
N PRO A 71 2.33 10.96 -1.38
CA PRO A 71 2.39 12.27 -0.76
C PRO A 71 3.01 13.34 -1.66
N ASN A 72 3.89 12.98 -2.62
CA ASN A 72 4.51 13.91 -3.55
C ASN A 72 3.51 14.63 -4.46
N ARG A 73 2.27 14.16 -4.58
CA ARG A 73 1.21 14.92 -5.30
C ARG A 73 0.91 16.29 -4.69
N PHE A 74 1.41 16.54 -3.48
CA PHE A 74 1.31 17.82 -2.78
C PHE A 74 2.67 18.53 -2.66
N MET A 75 3.72 18.09 -3.36
CA MET A 75 5.09 18.58 -3.13
C MET A 75 5.26 20.05 -3.51
N ASP A 76 4.68 20.43 -4.63
CA ASP A 76 4.70 21.78 -5.19
C ASP A 76 3.59 21.95 -6.24
N ASP A 77 3.50 23.15 -6.79
CA ASP A 77 2.57 23.53 -7.87
C ASP A 77 2.93 22.90 -9.23
N ALA A 78 4.12 22.30 -9.34
CA ALA A 78 4.58 21.60 -10.52
C ALA A 78 4.20 20.11 -10.52
N SER A 79 3.72 19.53 -9.42
CA SER A 79 3.17 18.15 -9.43
C SER A 79 2.03 18.00 -10.46
N ILE A 80 1.89 16.82 -11.08
CA ILE A 80 0.80 16.52 -12.03
C ILE A 80 -0.56 16.83 -11.39
N TYR A 81 -0.77 16.40 -10.15
CA TYR A 81 -2.00 16.63 -9.40
C TYR A 81 -2.33 18.12 -9.27
N ALA A 82 -1.36 18.96 -8.86
CA ALA A 82 -1.59 20.40 -8.71
C ALA A 82 -1.91 21.08 -10.05
N ARG A 83 -1.18 20.74 -11.12
CA ARG A 83 -1.40 21.32 -12.46
C ARG A 83 -2.78 20.97 -13.02
N GLU A 84 -3.26 19.75 -12.81
CA GLU A 84 -4.55 19.29 -13.33
C GLU A 84 -5.76 19.86 -12.58
N LYS A 85 -5.65 20.08 -11.27
CA LYS A 85 -6.72 20.70 -10.49
C LYS A 85 -6.91 22.19 -10.83
N GLY A 86 -5.85 22.85 -11.29
CA GLY A 86 -5.84 24.27 -11.62
C GLY A 86 -5.85 25.17 -10.38
N ILE A 87 -5.43 26.43 -10.56
CA ILE A 87 -5.31 27.43 -9.47
C ILE A 87 -6.65 27.65 -8.76
N ASP A 88 -7.76 27.59 -9.48
CA ASP A 88 -9.10 27.86 -8.92
C ASP A 88 -9.58 26.82 -7.90
N ASN A 89 -9.01 25.61 -7.90
CA ASN A 89 -9.29 24.57 -6.90
C ASN A 89 -8.23 24.51 -5.79
N TYR A 90 -7.15 25.29 -5.89
CA TYR A 90 -6.02 25.24 -4.96
C TYR A 90 -6.44 25.50 -3.52
N ASP A 91 -7.20 26.57 -3.28
CA ASP A 91 -7.71 26.95 -1.96
C ASP A 91 -8.69 25.91 -1.38
N SER A 92 -9.33 25.10 -2.24
CA SER A 92 -10.19 24.00 -1.79
C SER A 92 -9.39 22.78 -1.33
N ILE A 93 -8.18 22.60 -1.86
CA ILE A 93 -7.27 21.51 -1.52
C ILE A 93 -6.45 21.91 -0.28
N PHE A 94 -6.01 23.16 -0.22
CA PHE A 94 -5.17 23.73 0.82
C PHE A 94 -5.84 24.95 1.48
N PRO A 95 -6.82 24.74 2.38
CA PRO A 95 -7.63 25.83 2.94
C PRO A 95 -6.84 26.82 3.81
N ALA A 96 -5.66 26.42 4.30
CA ALA A 96 -4.76 27.28 5.07
C ALA A 96 -3.60 27.86 4.23
N GLY A 97 -3.61 27.65 2.91
CA GLY A 97 -2.54 28.03 1.98
C GLY A 97 -1.52 26.92 1.71
N PRO A 98 -0.50 27.18 0.86
CA PRO A 98 0.47 26.19 0.43
C PRO A 98 1.22 25.54 1.61
N ASP A 99 0.84 24.33 1.99
CA ASP A 99 1.67 23.47 2.84
C ASP A 99 2.00 22.21 2.05
N SER A 100 3.26 22.10 1.63
CA SER A 100 3.71 21.00 0.80
C SER A 100 3.62 19.67 1.55
N GLY A 101 3.12 18.64 0.87
CA GLY A 101 3.26 17.25 1.31
C GLY A 101 4.25 16.51 0.42
N TYR A 102 5.10 15.68 0.99
CA TYR A 102 6.10 14.92 0.22
C TYR A 102 6.61 13.72 1.00
N THR A 103 7.19 12.75 0.29
CA THR A 103 7.96 11.65 0.84
C THR A 103 9.44 11.89 0.57
N PHE A 104 10.25 11.80 1.62
CA PHE A 104 11.70 11.83 1.55
C PHE A 104 12.25 10.46 1.94
N ILE A 105 13.01 9.84 1.03
CA ILE A 105 13.69 8.56 1.28
C ILE A 105 15.06 8.86 1.87
N GLU A 106 15.31 8.39 3.09
CA GLU A 106 16.59 8.55 3.79
C GLU A 106 17.54 7.40 3.48
N GLU A 107 17.00 6.19 3.33
CA GLU A 107 17.74 4.97 3.14
C GLU A 107 16.93 3.99 2.29
N LEU A 108 17.61 3.29 1.39
CA LEU A 108 17.05 2.24 0.57
C LEU A 108 18.05 1.10 0.48
N GLU A 109 17.64 -0.07 0.95
CA GLU A 109 18.39 -1.31 0.80
C GLU A 109 17.52 -2.42 0.22
N LEU A 110 18.09 -3.23 -0.67
CA LEU A 110 17.46 -4.45 -1.16
C LEU A 110 18.39 -5.61 -0.78
N ASP A 111 17.87 -6.58 -0.04
CA ASP A 111 18.61 -7.70 0.56
C ASP A 111 19.87 -7.24 1.33
N GLY A 112 19.75 -6.15 2.09
CA GLY A 112 20.84 -5.54 2.89
C GLY A 112 21.93 -4.87 2.06
N VAL A 113 21.67 -4.56 0.79
CA VAL A 113 22.58 -3.82 -0.09
C VAL A 113 21.93 -2.48 -0.46
N SER A 114 22.61 -1.37 -0.17
CA SER A 114 22.18 -0.04 -0.59
C SER A 114 21.94 0.04 -2.10
N HIS A 115 20.84 0.70 -2.52
CA HIS A 115 20.49 0.91 -3.93
C HIS A 115 20.22 2.39 -4.24
N ASP A 116 20.55 2.76 -5.49
CA ASP A 116 20.16 4.05 -6.04
C ASP A 116 18.72 3.98 -6.58
N TYR A 117 18.06 5.13 -6.60
CA TYR A 117 16.72 5.29 -7.15
C TYR A 117 16.56 6.63 -7.85
N THR A 118 15.53 6.72 -8.69
CA THR A 118 15.08 8.00 -9.28
C THR A 118 13.64 8.24 -8.89
N VAL A 119 13.27 9.50 -8.65
CA VAL A 119 11.89 9.91 -8.43
C VAL A 119 11.45 10.81 -9.58
N ASP A 120 10.32 10.45 -10.18
CA ASP A 120 9.58 11.26 -11.15
C ASP A 120 8.18 11.49 -10.58
N ASP A 121 7.92 12.70 -10.06
CA ASP A 121 6.69 13.07 -9.36
C ASP A 121 6.32 12.07 -8.24
N THR A 122 5.29 11.24 -8.43
CA THR A 122 4.86 10.23 -7.45
C THR A 122 5.42 8.83 -7.69
N ILE A 123 6.33 8.65 -8.67
CA ILE A 123 6.90 7.34 -9.00
C ILE A 123 8.38 7.30 -8.60
N MET A 124 8.71 6.35 -7.75
CA MET A 124 10.08 5.93 -7.45
C MET A 124 10.44 4.72 -8.30
N ARG A 125 11.57 4.78 -9.01
CA ARG A 125 12.13 3.67 -9.79
C ARG A 125 13.44 3.22 -9.17
N ILE A 126 13.58 1.90 -8.99
CA ILE A 126 14.80 1.26 -8.49
C ILE A 126 15.35 0.36 -9.60
N ASP A 127 16.57 0.63 -10.08
CA ASP A 127 17.28 -0.26 -10.99
C ASP A 127 18.02 -1.33 -10.18
N LEU A 128 17.72 -2.61 -10.42
CA LEU A 128 18.28 -3.71 -9.64
C LEU A 128 19.73 -3.99 -10.04
N LYS A 129 20.62 -4.09 -9.04
CA LYS A 129 22.04 -4.47 -9.25
C LYS A 129 22.19 -5.93 -9.69
N LYS A 130 21.22 -6.78 -9.34
CA LYS A 130 21.14 -8.19 -9.72
C LYS A 130 19.75 -8.45 -10.32
N SER A 131 19.71 -9.22 -11.40
CA SER A 131 18.43 -9.67 -11.96
C SER A 131 17.64 -10.46 -10.92
N PHE A 132 16.33 -10.25 -10.89
CA PHE A 132 15.40 -10.88 -9.97
C PHE A 132 14.57 -11.93 -10.73
N PRO A 133 15.00 -13.22 -10.75
CA PRO A 133 14.36 -14.26 -11.55
C PRO A 133 13.02 -14.72 -10.95
N PRO A 134 12.15 -15.39 -11.73
CA PRO A 134 10.92 -15.98 -11.22
C PRO A 134 11.16 -16.93 -10.04
N GLY A 135 10.28 -16.89 -9.04
CA GLY A 135 10.33 -17.70 -7.82
C GLY A 135 11.35 -17.25 -6.77
N ALA A 136 12.19 -16.25 -7.07
CA ALA A 136 13.03 -15.63 -6.04
C ALA A 136 12.20 -14.71 -5.13
N THR A 137 12.66 -14.50 -3.90
CA THR A 137 12.10 -13.52 -2.96
C THR A 137 13.10 -12.41 -2.73
N ILE A 138 12.60 -11.19 -2.52
CA ILE A 138 13.41 -10.02 -2.19
C ILE A 138 12.87 -9.36 -0.92
N GLU A 139 13.76 -8.78 -0.13
CA GLU A 139 13.41 -7.88 0.96
C GLU A 139 13.90 -6.46 0.62
N ILE A 140 13.00 -5.49 0.71
CA ILE A 140 13.26 -4.06 0.49
C ILE A 140 13.12 -3.38 1.85
N TYR A 141 14.18 -2.77 2.33
CA TYR A 141 14.15 -1.90 3.52
C TYR A 141 14.18 -0.43 3.07
N ILE A 142 13.29 0.37 3.65
CA ILE A 142 13.18 1.79 3.37
C ILE A 142 13.04 2.57 4.68
N LYS A 143 13.93 3.53 4.91
CA LYS A 143 13.75 4.57 5.92
C LYS A 143 13.27 5.83 5.23
N PHE A 144 12.16 6.39 5.70
CA PHE A 144 11.50 7.51 5.03
C PHE A 144 10.89 8.50 6.02
N ARG A 145 10.65 9.71 5.53
CA ARG A 145 9.85 10.72 6.21
C ARG A 145 8.75 11.20 5.28
N VAL A 146 7.58 11.48 5.83
CA VAL A 146 6.49 12.11 5.07
C VAL A 146 6.07 13.40 5.73
N LYS A 147 6.10 14.49 4.97
CA LYS A 147 5.44 15.73 5.36
C LYS A 147 3.96 15.63 5.06
N ILE A 148 3.14 15.79 6.09
CA ILE A 148 1.68 15.79 6.01
C ILE A 148 1.26 17.23 5.71
N PRO A 149 0.56 17.49 4.61
CA PRO A 149 0.09 18.82 4.27
C PRO A 149 -1.15 19.21 5.09
N ASP A 150 -1.36 20.51 5.24
CA ASP A 150 -2.67 21.09 5.60
C ASP A 150 -3.65 20.99 4.41
N ALA A 151 -4.11 19.77 4.16
CA ALA A 151 -5.05 19.45 3.10
C ALA A 151 -6.24 18.65 3.63
N ILE A 152 -7.44 18.97 3.17
CA ILE A 152 -8.68 18.28 3.59
C ILE A 152 -9.12 17.34 2.47
N LEU A 153 -8.38 16.24 2.31
CA LEU A 153 -8.67 15.14 1.38
C LEU A 153 -8.47 13.78 2.08
N ARG A 154 -8.10 12.74 1.33
CA ARG A 154 -7.79 11.39 1.87
C ARG A 154 -6.45 11.33 2.64
N PHE A 155 -5.58 12.33 2.44
CA PHE A 155 -4.30 12.48 3.15
C PHE A 155 -4.08 13.95 3.55
N GLY A 156 -3.85 14.22 4.82
CA GLY A 156 -3.56 15.56 5.33
C GLY A 156 -3.88 15.72 6.82
N HIS A 157 -3.82 16.96 7.31
CA HIS A 157 -4.19 17.32 8.67
C HIS A 157 -5.07 18.56 8.73
N ASP A 158 -5.91 18.67 9.77
CA ASP A 158 -6.66 19.89 10.08
C ASP A 158 -6.84 20.02 11.60
N ARG A 159 -6.34 21.12 12.18
CA ARG A 159 -6.52 21.47 13.61
C ARG A 159 -6.23 20.32 14.59
N GLY A 160 -5.18 19.54 14.33
CA GLY A 160 -4.77 18.39 15.15
C GLY A 160 -5.46 17.06 14.81
N ASN A 161 -6.36 17.05 13.82
CA ASN A 161 -6.84 15.82 13.20
C ASN A 161 -5.92 15.40 12.07
N TYR A 162 -5.70 14.10 11.92
CA TYR A 162 -4.87 13.52 10.87
C TYR A 162 -5.69 12.46 10.10
N TYR A 163 -5.69 12.57 8.78
CA TYR A 163 -6.26 11.59 7.86
C TYR A 163 -5.12 11.04 7.02
N ILE A 164 -4.79 9.76 7.17
CA ILE A 164 -3.52 9.20 6.72
C ILE A 164 -3.77 7.98 5.83
N SER A 165 -4.05 8.22 4.56
CA SER A 165 -4.05 7.20 3.50
C SER A 165 -2.85 7.40 2.57
N TRP A 166 -2.43 6.34 1.85
CA TRP A 166 -1.39 6.44 0.81
C TRP A 166 -0.11 7.17 1.27
N TRP A 167 0.37 6.83 2.47
CA TRP A 167 1.33 7.64 3.23
C TRP A 167 2.73 7.02 3.32
N TYR A 168 2.92 5.82 2.77
CA TYR A 168 4.18 5.06 2.80
C TYR A 168 4.60 4.71 1.36
N PRO A 169 5.89 4.49 1.09
CA PRO A 169 6.34 3.97 -0.20
C PRO A 169 5.67 2.64 -0.52
N ARG A 170 4.96 2.56 -1.64
CA ARG A 170 4.11 1.40 -1.95
C ARG A 170 4.53 0.75 -3.25
N LEU A 171 4.88 -0.54 -3.23
CA LEU A 171 5.13 -1.33 -4.44
C LEU A 171 3.97 -1.22 -5.45
N ALA A 172 4.27 -0.77 -6.66
CA ALA A 172 3.29 -0.67 -7.74
C ALA A 172 2.74 -2.05 -8.13
N ALA A 173 1.49 -2.12 -8.61
CA ALA A 173 0.95 -3.36 -9.16
C ALA A 173 1.78 -3.93 -10.31
N TYR A 174 1.75 -5.25 -10.45
CA TYR A 174 2.30 -5.99 -11.58
C TYR A 174 1.28 -7.01 -12.05
N ASP A 175 0.96 -7.01 -13.35
CA ASP A 175 0.13 -8.03 -13.99
C ASP A 175 0.68 -8.49 -15.36
N GLU A 176 -0.18 -9.08 -16.21
CA GLU A 176 0.19 -9.57 -17.53
C GLU A 176 0.81 -8.49 -18.45
N GLU A 177 0.40 -7.22 -18.27
CA GLU A 177 0.90 -6.05 -19.00
C GLU A 177 2.22 -5.50 -18.43
N GLY A 178 2.62 -5.96 -17.24
CA GLY A 178 3.85 -5.57 -16.57
C GLY A 178 3.60 -4.68 -15.35
N TRP A 179 4.51 -3.74 -15.10
CA TRP A 179 4.37 -2.80 -13.99
C TRP A 179 3.36 -1.70 -14.29
N HIS A 180 2.63 -1.26 -13.27
CA HIS A 180 1.65 -0.16 -13.34
C HIS A 180 2.07 1.07 -12.50
N PRO A 181 3.20 1.72 -12.80
CA PRO A 181 3.61 2.92 -12.08
C PRO A 181 2.84 4.14 -12.63
N TYR A 182 1.57 4.25 -12.28
CA TYR A 182 0.76 5.41 -12.66
C TYR A 182 1.01 6.59 -11.72
N GLN A 183 1.11 7.79 -12.29
CA GLN A 183 1.24 9.02 -11.52
C GLN A 183 -0.07 9.35 -10.79
N ALA A 184 0.01 10.08 -9.68
CA ALA A 184 -1.17 10.62 -9.01
C ALA A 184 -1.75 11.78 -9.83
N HIS A 185 -2.89 11.53 -10.47
CA HIS A 185 -3.62 12.53 -11.25
C HIS A 185 -4.64 13.30 -10.39
N GLY A 186 -4.86 14.57 -10.75
CA GLY A 186 -5.89 15.42 -10.16
C GLY A 186 -7.26 15.26 -10.85
N THR A 187 -7.31 14.64 -12.02
CA THR A 187 -8.53 14.36 -12.76
C THR A 187 -8.62 12.88 -13.16
N GLY A 188 -9.81 12.28 -13.10
CA GLY A 188 -10.03 10.86 -13.42
C GLY A 188 -10.36 10.00 -12.20
N PRO A 189 -10.23 8.67 -12.27
CA PRO A 189 -10.42 7.81 -11.11
C PRO A 189 -9.33 8.10 -10.08
N ASP A 190 -9.72 8.69 -8.94
CA ASP A 190 -8.83 9.00 -7.81
C ASP A 190 -8.25 7.76 -7.11
N GLU A 191 -8.66 6.55 -7.50
CA GLU A 191 -8.33 5.30 -6.81
C GLU A 191 -7.15 4.59 -7.48
N PRO A 192 -6.08 4.28 -6.71
CA PRO A 192 -4.90 3.67 -7.29
C PRO A 192 -5.13 2.19 -7.62
N TYR A 193 -4.56 1.74 -8.74
CA TYR A 193 -4.52 0.32 -9.11
C TYR A 193 -3.32 -0.33 -8.41
N ASP A 194 -3.61 -1.19 -7.44
CA ASP A 194 -2.59 -1.81 -6.59
C ASP A 194 -2.99 -3.24 -6.18
N ASN A 195 -1.99 -4.02 -5.77
CA ASN A 195 -2.17 -5.36 -5.27
C ASN A 195 -2.77 -5.36 -3.85
N PHE A 196 -3.49 -6.44 -3.53
CA PHE A 196 -3.81 -6.75 -2.13
C PHE A 196 -2.56 -7.22 -1.41
N ALA A 197 -2.40 -6.83 -0.16
CA ALA A 197 -1.19 -7.05 0.61
C ALA A 197 -1.47 -7.50 2.05
N LYS A 198 -0.40 -7.92 2.71
CA LYS A 198 -0.36 -8.21 4.15
C LYS A 198 0.36 -7.08 4.88
N TYR A 199 -0.14 -6.69 6.04
CA TYR A 199 0.39 -5.60 6.81
C TYR A 199 0.55 -5.99 8.27
N GLN A 200 1.71 -5.65 8.83
CA GLN A 200 1.92 -5.44 10.25
C GLN A 200 2.40 -4.00 10.42
N VAL A 201 1.63 -3.18 11.12
CA VAL A 201 1.92 -1.74 11.26
C VAL A 201 1.95 -1.35 12.72
N GLU A 202 3.04 -0.73 13.14
CA GLU A 202 3.20 -0.12 14.46
C GLU A 202 3.12 1.40 14.33
N ILE A 203 2.08 1.99 14.93
CA ILE A 203 1.81 3.42 14.86
C ILE A 203 2.09 4.04 16.24
N THR A 204 3.10 4.89 16.31
CA THR A 204 3.46 5.64 17.52
C THR A 204 2.87 7.04 17.47
N VAL A 205 2.04 7.38 18.45
CA VAL A 205 1.35 8.68 18.58
C VAL A 205 1.44 9.21 20.02
N PRO A 206 1.29 10.53 20.26
CA PRO A 206 1.10 11.08 21.61
C PRO A 206 0.02 10.33 22.41
N GLN A 207 0.24 10.17 23.72
CA GLN A 207 -0.59 9.32 24.59
C GLN A 207 -2.10 9.63 24.51
N GLY A 208 -2.45 10.91 24.38
CA GLY A 208 -3.83 11.40 24.31
C GLY A 208 -4.59 11.12 23.01
N MET A 209 -3.93 10.71 21.92
CA MET A 209 -4.60 10.55 20.62
C MET A 209 -5.39 9.26 20.53
N ALA A 210 -6.65 9.32 20.07
CA ALA A 210 -7.36 8.13 19.64
C ALA A 210 -6.99 7.81 18.19
N VAL A 211 -6.71 6.53 17.91
CA VAL A 211 -6.35 6.05 16.57
C VAL A 211 -7.39 5.04 16.08
N GLY A 212 -7.81 5.18 14.83
CA GLY A 212 -8.55 4.18 14.06
C GLY A 212 -7.73 3.85 12.80
N ALA A 213 -7.61 2.57 12.44
CA ALA A 213 -6.77 2.14 11.33
C ALA A 213 -7.38 0.93 10.63
N THR A 214 -6.92 0.67 9.40
CA THR A 214 -7.17 -0.59 8.69
C THR A 214 -6.74 -1.78 9.55
N GLY A 215 -7.50 -2.87 9.45
CA GLY A 215 -7.14 -4.14 10.09
C GLY A 215 -7.59 -4.27 11.55
N ILE A 216 -6.98 -5.22 12.24
CA ILE A 216 -7.27 -5.57 13.63
C ILE A 216 -6.17 -4.98 14.51
N ARG A 217 -6.57 -4.30 15.58
CA ARG A 217 -5.63 -3.80 16.59
C ARG A 217 -5.24 -4.94 17.53
N GLU A 218 -3.98 -5.35 17.47
CA GLU A 218 -3.44 -6.44 18.28
C GLU A 218 -3.07 -5.98 19.69
N SER A 219 -2.40 -4.82 19.78
CA SER A 219 -1.83 -4.36 21.05
C SER A 219 -1.76 -2.83 21.15
N VAL A 220 -1.58 -2.34 22.37
CA VAL A 220 -1.25 -0.96 22.68
C VAL A 220 -0.18 -0.96 23.78
N ALA A 221 0.99 -0.40 23.50
CA ALA A 221 2.08 -0.23 24.45
C ALA A 221 2.26 1.26 24.81
N GLN A 222 2.50 1.56 26.08
CA GLN A 222 2.87 2.91 26.52
C GLN A 222 4.38 3.06 26.46
N ASN A 223 4.86 4.20 25.99
CA ASN A 223 6.28 4.50 25.87
C ASN A 223 6.72 5.49 26.98
N PRO A 224 8.01 5.52 27.35
CA PRO A 224 8.51 6.43 28.38
C PRO A 224 8.45 7.93 28.02
N ASP A 225 8.23 8.27 26.75
CA ASP A 225 8.31 9.63 26.19
C ASP A 225 6.93 10.27 25.94
N ASP A 226 5.93 9.91 26.76
CA ASP A 226 4.53 10.40 26.65
C ASP A 226 3.85 10.04 25.30
N THR A 227 4.31 8.98 24.68
CA THR A 227 3.69 8.38 23.49
C THR A 227 3.16 6.98 23.78
N LYS A 228 2.39 6.44 22.82
CA LYS A 228 1.98 5.05 22.79
C LYS A 228 2.14 4.48 21.39
N THR A 229 2.44 3.20 21.31
CA THR A 229 2.54 2.44 20.07
C THR A 229 1.38 1.48 19.97
N LEU A 230 0.66 1.50 18.84
CA LEU A 230 -0.43 0.59 18.54
C LEU A 230 -0.01 -0.33 17.41
N THR A 231 -0.08 -1.64 17.63
CA THR A 231 0.22 -2.63 16.59
C THR A 231 -1.08 -3.10 15.92
N TYR A 232 -1.09 -3.09 14.60
CA TYR A 232 -2.20 -3.54 13.77
C TYR A 232 -1.75 -4.63 12.80
N THR A 233 -2.65 -5.57 12.49
CA THR A 233 -2.47 -6.53 11.40
C THR A 233 -3.62 -6.45 10.41
N ALA A 234 -3.32 -6.63 9.12
CA ALA A 234 -4.32 -6.74 8.08
C ALA A 234 -3.86 -7.71 6.99
N GLU A 235 -4.80 -8.49 6.45
CA GLU A 235 -4.54 -9.39 5.33
C GLU A 235 -5.55 -9.14 4.21
N HIS A 236 -5.11 -9.30 2.96
CA HIS A 236 -5.94 -9.11 1.77
C HIS A 236 -6.58 -7.72 1.74
N VAL A 237 -5.83 -6.69 2.14
CA VAL A 237 -6.27 -5.29 2.06
C VAL A 237 -5.49 -4.56 0.99
N HIS A 238 -6.16 -3.64 0.32
CA HIS A 238 -5.55 -2.83 -0.73
C HIS A 238 -4.63 -1.79 -0.07
N ASP A 239 -5.15 -0.90 0.77
CA ASP A 239 -4.35 0.12 1.47
C ASP A 239 -4.44 0.01 3.00
N PHE A 240 -3.39 0.47 3.68
CA PHE A 240 -3.35 0.65 5.12
C PHE A 240 -3.49 2.13 5.47
N ALA A 241 -4.71 2.53 5.83
CA ALA A 241 -5.03 3.90 6.20
C ALA A 241 -5.33 4.01 7.70
N TRP A 242 -5.13 5.20 8.26
CA TRP A 242 -5.48 5.48 9.65
C TRP A 242 -5.85 6.94 9.88
N VAL A 243 -6.51 7.19 11.00
CA VAL A 243 -6.89 8.51 11.48
C VAL A 243 -6.46 8.68 12.92
N ALA A 244 -6.11 9.90 13.31
CA ALA A 244 -5.77 10.20 14.69
C ALA A 244 -6.16 11.62 15.12
N ASP A 245 -6.78 11.72 16.29
CA ASP A 245 -7.07 12.99 16.96
C ASP A 245 -7.21 12.78 18.48
N GLN A 246 -6.82 13.76 19.29
CA GLN A 246 -7.01 13.74 20.74
C GLN A 246 -8.48 13.97 21.15
N ARG A 247 -9.28 14.61 20.29
CA ARG A 247 -10.66 15.01 20.54
C ARG A 247 -11.66 13.89 20.25
N TYR A 248 -11.27 12.87 19.50
CA TYR A 248 -12.14 11.76 19.16
C TYR A 248 -12.68 11.05 20.40
N LYS A 249 -14.00 10.87 20.43
CA LYS A 249 -14.68 9.92 21.30
C LYS A 249 -14.68 8.56 20.62
N VAL A 250 -14.41 7.52 21.39
CA VAL A 250 -14.42 6.13 20.93
C VAL A 250 -15.62 5.43 21.54
N GLN A 251 -16.51 4.93 20.69
CA GLN A 251 -17.58 4.02 21.10
C GLN A 251 -17.34 2.64 20.50
N THR A 252 -17.79 1.61 21.21
CA THR A 252 -17.71 0.23 20.74
C THR A 252 -19.07 -0.43 20.91
N ALA A 253 -19.51 -1.09 19.85
CA ALA A 253 -20.70 -1.93 19.82
C ALA A 253 -20.34 -3.30 19.26
N SER A 254 -21.20 -4.29 19.44
CA SER A 254 -21.08 -5.58 18.77
C SER A 254 -22.37 -5.90 18.04
N TRP A 255 -22.24 -6.43 16.83
CA TRP A 255 -23.37 -6.90 16.03
C TRP A 255 -22.97 -8.21 15.35
N ASN A 256 -23.74 -9.28 15.60
CA ASN A 256 -23.45 -10.63 15.08
C ASN A 256 -22.01 -11.11 15.32
N GLY A 257 -21.45 -10.81 16.49
CA GLY A 257 -20.08 -11.20 16.86
C GLY A 257 -18.98 -10.32 16.22
N ILE A 258 -19.35 -9.30 15.43
CA ILE A 258 -18.43 -8.33 14.86
C ILE A 258 -18.35 -7.13 15.80
N THR A 259 -17.15 -6.78 16.22
CA THR A 259 -16.89 -5.57 17.01
C THR A 259 -16.87 -4.35 16.08
N ILE A 260 -17.77 -3.40 16.31
CA ILE A 260 -17.83 -2.12 15.62
C ILE A 260 -17.20 -1.07 16.53
N ARG A 261 -16.12 -0.44 16.07
CA ARG A 261 -15.45 0.64 16.81
C ARG A 261 -15.63 1.95 16.03
N SER A 262 -16.37 2.89 16.62
CA SER A 262 -16.64 4.19 16.03
C SER A 262 -15.77 5.26 16.69
N LEU A 263 -15.13 6.09 15.88
CA LEU A 263 -14.40 7.28 16.30
C LEU A 263 -15.14 8.49 15.72
N TYR A 264 -15.49 9.45 16.58
CA TYR A 264 -16.27 10.62 16.17
C TYR A 264 -15.91 11.83 17.02
N PHE A 265 -16.11 13.03 16.50
CA PHE A 265 -15.97 14.26 17.27
C PHE A 265 -17.16 14.45 18.23
N PRO A 266 -16.94 15.01 19.43
CA PRO A 266 -17.98 15.26 20.42
C PRO A 266 -19.03 16.27 19.94
#